data_AF-A0A6V7UEK3-F1
#
_entry.id   AF-A0A6V7UEK3-F1
#
_cell.length_a   1.000
_cell.length_b   1.000
_cell.length_c   1.000
_cell.angle_alpha   90.00
_cell.angle_beta   90.00
_cell.angle_gamma   90.00
#
_symmetry.space_group_name_H-M   'P 1'
#
loop_
_entity.id
_entity.type
_entity.pdbx_description
1 polymer ?
#
loop_
_entity_poly.entity_id
_entity_poly.type
_entity_poly.pdbx_seq_one_letter_code
_entity_poly.pdbx_strand_id
1 'polypeptide(L)'
;MKLEGVTKFINNTKLDLLQKSLERFHKLSIPFQQFINAVNNGKMPISLIKREQINQRLLLLERCFLITNVDKTDENRENRRHSIFSAPIEEENSGYPFPFMLDSVIRWKRAINSNNHFEAKLELQQISLAISWIQYGIECAQDLLKIELDN
;
A
#
# COMPACT_ATOMS: atom_id res chain seq x y z
N MET A 1 23.60 -0.81 16.02
CA MET A 1 22.40 -1.68 15.98
C MET A 1 22.69 -2.85 15.04
N LYS A 2 22.70 -4.10 15.54
CA LYS A 2 23.01 -5.31 14.76
C LYS A 2 21.90 -5.58 13.73
N LEU A 3 22.26 -6.10 12.54
CA LEU A 3 21.33 -6.45 11.44
C LEU A 3 20.13 -7.28 11.93
N GLU A 4 20.38 -8.22 12.85
CA GLU A 4 19.36 -9.06 13.50
C GLU A 4 18.22 -8.26 14.17
N GLY A 5 18.53 -7.11 14.79
CA GLY A 5 17.53 -6.28 15.46
C GLY A 5 16.56 -5.61 14.48
N VAL A 6 17.04 -5.21 13.29
CA VAL A 6 16.21 -4.60 12.25
C VAL A 6 15.30 -5.65 11.62
N THR A 7 15.85 -6.82 11.28
CA THR A 7 15.09 -7.92 10.67
C THR A 7 13.98 -8.41 11.61
N LYS A 8 14.27 -8.54 12.91
CA LYS A 8 13.27 -8.94 13.90
C LYS A 8 12.15 -7.91 14.06
N PHE A 9 12.47 -6.62 14.02
CA PHE A 9 11.47 -5.54 14.08
C PHE A 9 10.54 -5.51 12.85
N ILE A 10 11.11 -5.70 11.65
CA ILE A 10 10.33 -5.81 10.41
C ILE A 10 9.37 -7.01 10.50
N ASN A 11 9.90 -8.18 10.86
CA ASN A 11 9.13 -9.43 10.87
C ASN A 11 8.04 -9.47 11.96
N ASN A 12 8.35 -9.05 13.18
CA ASN A 12 7.43 -9.28 14.32
C ASN A 12 6.46 -8.13 14.57
N THR A 13 6.68 -6.94 14.00
CA THR A 13 5.87 -5.76 14.33
C THR A 13 5.24 -5.14 13.09
N LYS A 14 6.03 -4.82 12.06
CA LYS A 14 5.47 -4.14 10.88
C LYS A 14 4.58 -5.03 10.02
N LEU A 15 4.98 -6.29 9.80
CA LEU A 15 4.14 -7.23 9.04
C LEU A 15 2.85 -7.58 9.77
N ASP A 16 2.88 -7.72 11.10
CA ASP A 16 1.67 -7.93 11.91
C ASP A 16 0.70 -6.74 11.83
N LEU A 17 1.22 -5.51 11.91
CA LEU A 17 0.40 -4.31 11.73
C LEU A 17 -0.19 -4.22 10.31
N LEU A 18 0.61 -4.49 9.29
CA LEU A 18 0.14 -4.54 7.90
C LEU A 18 -0.97 -5.58 7.73
N GLN A 19 -0.79 -6.79 8.29
CA GLN A 19 -1.81 -7.84 8.27
C GLN A 19 -3.12 -7.38 8.93
N LYS A 20 -3.05 -6.76 10.12
CA LYS A 20 -4.22 -6.22 10.80
C LYS A 20 -4.92 -5.14 9.98
N SER A 21 -4.18 -4.29 9.29
CA SER A 21 -4.74 -3.27 8.40
C SER A 21 -5.39 -3.90 7.16
N LEU A 22 -4.81 -4.96 6.59
CA LEU A 22 -5.44 -5.73 5.50
C LEU A 22 -6.76 -6.38 5.94
N GLU A 23 -6.80 -6.99 7.13
CA GLU A 23 -8.01 -7.60 7.68
C GLU A 23 -9.13 -6.58 7.88
N ARG A 24 -8.79 -5.38 8.37
CA ARG A 24 -9.75 -4.27 8.52
C ARG A 24 -10.26 -3.76 7.18
N PHE A 25 -9.36 -3.58 6.22
CA PHE A 25 -9.72 -3.18 4.86
C PHE A 25 -10.70 -4.17 4.22
N HIS A 26 -10.42 -5.47 4.34
CA HIS A 26 -11.31 -6.52 3.84
C HIS A 26 -12.69 -6.49 4.51
N LYS A 27 -12.75 -6.30 5.83
CA LYS A 27 -14.00 -6.17 6.58
C LYS A 27 -14.84 -4.96 6.16
N LEU A 28 -14.22 -3.88 5.70
CA LEU A 28 -14.92 -2.67 5.23
C LEU A 28 -15.30 -2.75 3.75
N SER A 29 -14.50 -3.41 2.91
CA SER A 29 -14.74 -3.48 1.47
C SER A 29 -15.97 -4.33 1.13
N ILE A 30 -16.22 -5.41 1.88
CA ILE A 30 -17.38 -6.28 1.64
C ILE A 30 -18.71 -5.52 1.82
N PRO A 31 -19.01 -4.88 2.97
CA PRO A 31 -20.25 -4.12 3.12
C PRO A 31 -20.35 -2.97 2.12
N PHE A 32 -19.25 -2.29 1.80
CA PHE A 32 -19.24 -1.20 0.84
C PHE A 32 -19.62 -1.67 -0.57
N GLN A 33 -19.08 -2.81 -1.00
CA GLN A 33 -19.46 -3.45 -2.26
C GLN A 33 -20.93 -3.88 -2.27
N GLN A 34 -21.41 -4.49 -1.18
CA GLN A 34 -22.81 -4.89 -1.04
C GLN A 34 -23.76 -3.69 -1.14
N PHE A 35 -23.41 -2.58 -0.50
CA PHE A 35 -24.15 -1.31 -0.57
C PHE A 35 -24.20 -0.76 -2.00
N ILE A 36 -23.07 -0.68 -2.70
CA ILE A 36 -23.02 -0.25 -4.11
C ILE A 36 -23.90 -1.16 -4.97
N ASN A 37 -23.84 -2.47 -4.77
CA ASN A 37 -24.67 -3.43 -5.51
C ASN A 37 -26.16 -3.24 -5.21
N ALA A 38 -26.55 -2.94 -3.97
CA ALA A 38 -27.93 -2.66 -3.61
C ALA A 38 -28.45 -1.39 -4.30
N VAL A 39 -27.63 -0.33 -4.35
CA VAL A 39 -27.93 0.91 -5.05
C VAL A 39 -28.10 0.67 -6.55
N ASN A 40 -27.14 -0.02 -7.19
CA ASN A 40 -27.17 -0.27 -8.63
C ASN A 40 -28.35 -1.14 -9.07
N ASN A 41 -28.80 -2.04 -8.21
CA ASN A 41 -29.95 -2.92 -8.48
C ASN A 41 -31.30 -2.31 -8.05
N GLY A 42 -31.33 -1.04 -7.61
CA GLY A 42 -32.56 -0.38 -7.15
C GLY A 42 -33.13 -0.90 -5.83
N LYS A 43 -32.38 -1.74 -5.09
CA LYS A 43 -32.79 -2.28 -3.79
C LYS A 43 -32.58 -1.29 -2.65
N MET A 44 -31.77 -0.26 -2.87
CA MET A 44 -31.52 0.81 -1.91
C MET A 44 -31.61 2.18 -2.60
N PRO A 45 -32.63 3.00 -2.29
CA PRO A 45 -32.74 4.33 -2.86
C PRO A 45 -31.71 5.26 -2.19
N ILE A 46 -31.02 6.05 -3.02
CA ILE A 46 -30.13 7.11 -2.55
C ILE A 46 -30.36 8.38 -3.37
N SER A 47 -30.02 9.54 -2.80
CA SER A 47 -30.05 10.80 -3.54
C SER A 47 -28.93 10.84 -4.60
N LEU A 48 -29.11 11.67 -5.62
CA LEU A 48 -28.06 11.93 -6.62
C LEU A 48 -26.77 12.45 -5.98
N ILE A 49 -26.89 13.26 -4.92
CA ILE A 49 -25.74 13.78 -4.16
C ILE A 49 -24.98 12.63 -3.50
N LYS A 50 -25.68 11.69 -2.82
CA LYS A 50 -25.04 10.54 -2.17
C LYS A 50 -24.37 9.63 -3.21
N ARG A 51 -24.98 9.47 -4.39
CA ARG A 51 -24.39 8.72 -5.51
C ARG A 51 -23.06 9.33 -5.96
N GLU A 52 -23.03 10.65 -6.13
CA GLU A 52 -21.81 11.36 -6.50
C GLU A 52 -20.73 11.24 -5.43
N GLN A 53 -21.08 11.35 -4.15
CA GLN A 53 -20.14 11.12 -3.04
C GLN A 53 -19.54 9.71 -3.07
N ILE A 54 -20.33 8.68 -3.40
CA ILE A 54 -19.83 7.30 -3.53
C ILE A 54 -18.85 7.20 -4.70
N ASN A 55 -19.18 7.79 -5.86
CA ASN A 55 -18.29 7.80 -7.03
C ASN A 55 -16.95 8.48 -6.72
N GLN A 56 -16.99 9.62 -6.02
CA GLN A 56 -15.79 10.33 -5.61
C GLN A 56 -14.94 9.48 -4.65
N ARG A 57 -15.56 8.80 -3.68
CA ARG A 57 -14.85 7.87 -2.79
C ARG A 57 -14.18 6.73 -3.55
N LEU A 58 -14.86 6.14 -4.53
CA LEU A 58 -14.29 5.10 -5.40
C LEU A 58 -13.08 5.62 -6.20
N LEU A 59 -13.17 6.82 -6.75
CA LEU A 59 -12.05 7.45 -7.47
C LEU A 59 -10.86 7.74 -6.55
N LEU A 60 -11.14 8.22 -5.33
CA LEU A 60 -10.11 8.54 -4.35
C LEU A 60 -9.41 7.30 -3.78
N LEU A 61 -10.08 6.14 -3.78
CA LEU A 61 -9.55 4.89 -3.25
C LEU A 61 -8.23 4.50 -3.92
N GLU A 62 -8.14 4.63 -5.25
CA GLU A 62 -6.91 4.36 -6.00
C GLU A 62 -5.77 5.31 -5.60
N ARG A 63 -6.11 6.58 -5.32
CA ARG A 63 -5.11 7.60 -4.98
C ARG A 63 -4.46 7.35 -3.61
N CYS A 64 -5.12 6.62 -2.71
CA CYS A 64 -4.54 6.24 -1.42
C CYS A 64 -3.25 5.43 -1.57
N PHE A 65 -3.06 4.74 -2.69
CA PHE A 65 -1.87 3.92 -2.93
C PHE A 65 -0.73 4.65 -3.63
N LEU A 66 -0.90 5.95 -3.95
CA LEU A 66 0.15 6.79 -4.52
C LEU A 66 1.06 7.36 -3.43
N ILE A 67 2.36 7.12 -3.54
CA ILE A 67 3.37 7.68 -2.64
C ILE A 67 3.69 9.11 -3.10
N THR A 68 3.44 10.08 -2.22
CA THR A 68 3.63 11.51 -2.52
C THR A 68 5.02 12.03 -2.18
N ASN A 69 5.77 11.31 -1.35
CA ASN A 69 7.07 11.73 -0.80
C ASN A 69 8.24 10.98 -1.46
N VAL A 70 8.08 10.55 -2.70
CA VAL A 70 9.18 9.96 -3.47
C VAL A 70 10.19 11.05 -3.79
N ASP A 71 11.48 10.73 -3.69
CA ASP A 71 12.55 11.65 -4.07
C ASP A 71 12.41 12.03 -5.55
N LYS A 72 12.22 13.33 -5.80
CA LYS A 72 11.93 13.87 -7.13
C LYS A 72 13.17 13.93 -8.02
N THR A 73 14.36 13.67 -7.48
CA THR A 73 15.59 13.64 -8.26
C THR A 73 15.83 12.31 -8.98
N ASP A 74 15.02 11.28 -8.71
CA ASP A 74 15.06 10.00 -9.40
C ASP A 74 13.88 9.90 -10.38
N GLU A 75 14.10 10.29 -11.63
CA GLU A 75 13.07 10.33 -12.70
C GLU A 75 12.37 8.97 -12.90
N ASN A 76 13.08 7.86 -12.63
CA ASN A 76 12.51 6.52 -12.72
C ASN A 76 11.50 6.26 -11.60
N ARG A 77 11.72 6.80 -10.40
CA ARG A 77 10.79 6.70 -9.27
C ARG A 77 9.69 7.74 -9.34
N GLU A 78 9.93 8.90 -9.95
CA GLU A 78 8.92 9.95 -10.09
C GLU A 78 7.70 9.47 -10.88
N ASN A 79 7.88 8.61 -11.88
CA ASN A 79 6.77 8.07 -12.68
C ASN A 79 6.17 6.77 -12.11
N ARG A 80 6.77 6.19 -11.07
CA ARG A 80 6.41 4.88 -10.50
C ARG A 80 5.96 5.02 -9.05
N ARG A 81 4.95 5.86 -8.80
CA ARG A 81 4.55 6.25 -7.43
C ARG A 81 3.61 5.27 -6.74
N HIS A 82 3.06 4.29 -7.46
CA HIS A 82 2.01 3.46 -6.90
C HIS A 82 2.62 2.31 -6.08
N SER A 83 2.31 2.29 -4.79
CA SER A 83 2.90 1.39 -3.78
C SER A 83 2.62 -0.10 -4.01
N ILE A 84 1.45 -0.44 -4.60
CA ILE A 84 1.09 -1.82 -4.96
C ILE A 84 1.52 -2.16 -6.38
N PHE A 85 1.12 -1.36 -7.38
CA PHE A 85 1.34 -1.63 -8.79
C PHE A 85 2.23 -0.59 -9.46
N SER A 86 3.51 -0.87 -9.62
CA SER A 86 4.39 -0.16 -10.57
C SER A 86 5.45 -1.15 -11.05
N ALA A 87 6.12 -0.85 -12.16
CA ALA A 87 7.20 -1.72 -12.64
C ALA A 87 8.38 -1.66 -11.65
N PRO A 88 8.83 -2.78 -11.06
CA PRO A 88 10.05 -2.79 -10.27
C PRO A 88 11.25 -2.41 -11.16
N ILE A 89 12.21 -1.68 -10.59
CA ILE A 89 13.41 -1.21 -11.31
C ILE A 89 14.41 -2.35 -11.49
N GLU A 90 14.53 -3.23 -10.50
CA GLU A 90 15.51 -4.31 -10.53
C GLU A 90 15.09 -5.48 -11.43
N GLU A 91 13.79 -5.60 -11.73
CA GLU A 91 13.20 -6.62 -12.59
C GLU A 91 12.08 -6.03 -13.47
N GLU A 92 12.45 -5.10 -14.35
CA GLU A 92 11.48 -4.47 -15.27
C GLU A 92 10.67 -5.52 -16.04
N ASN A 93 9.37 -5.25 -16.22
CA ASN A 93 8.41 -6.13 -16.90
C ASN A 93 8.08 -7.47 -16.21
N SER A 94 8.49 -7.66 -14.96
CA SER A 94 8.13 -8.87 -14.19
C SER A 94 6.65 -8.93 -13.76
N GLY A 95 5.96 -7.79 -13.73
CA GLY A 95 4.57 -7.71 -13.26
C GLY A 95 4.39 -7.96 -11.77
N TYR A 96 5.48 -8.03 -10.99
CA TYR A 96 5.40 -8.27 -9.56
C TYR A 96 4.83 -7.05 -8.81
N PRO A 97 3.95 -7.29 -7.80
CA PRO A 97 3.45 -6.23 -6.95
C PRO A 97 4.50 -5.77 -5.93
N PHE A 98 4.23 -4.64 -5.29
CA PHE A 98 5.06 -4.04 -4.24
C PHE A 98 6.50 -3.71 -4.70
N PRO A 99 6.66 -2.96 -5.81
CA PRO A 99 7.95 -2.75 -6.46
C PRO A 99 8.99 -2.11 -5.54
N PHE A 100 8.60 -1.13 -4.72
CA PHE A 100 9.50 -0.48 -3.76
C PHE A 100 10.08 -1.46 -2.73
N MET A 101 9.26 -2.42 -2.29
CA MET A 101 9.72 -3.46 -1.37
C MET A 101 10.61 -4.46 -2.10
N LEU A 102 10.17 -4.93 -3.27
CA LEU A 102 10.88 -5.92 -4.07
C LEU A 102 12.28 -5.45 -4.47
N ASP A 103 12.39 -4.25 -5.04
CA ASP A 103 13.68 -3.66 -5.44
C ASP A 103 14.64 -3.58 -4.25
N SER A 104 14.13 -3.17 -3.08
CA SER A 104 14.94 -3.06 -1.86
C SER A 104 15.35 -4.43 -1.32
N VAL A 105 14.49 -5.46 -1.43
CA VAL A 105 14.84 -6.85 -1.07
C VAL A 105 15.92 -7.41 -1.99
N ILE A 106 15.84 -7.15 -3.29
CA ILE A 106 16.84 -7.59 -4.27
C ILE A 106 18.19 -6.92 -3.98
N ARG A 107 18.21 -5.59 -3.80
CA ARG A 107 19.43 -4.84 -3.45
C ARG A 107 20.01 -5.28 -2.11
N TRP A 108 19.16 -5.49 -1.11
CA TRP A 108 19.57 -6.04 0.19
C TRP A 108 20.29 -7.39 0.04
N LYS A 109 19.71 -8.33 -0.72
CA LYS A 109 20.28 -9.66 -0.95
C LYS A 109 21.64 -9.57 -1.65
N ARG A 110 21.79 -8.68 -2.64
CA ARG A 110 23.07 -8.42 -3.32
C ARG A 110 24.11 -7.86 -2.36
N ALA A 111 23.74 -6.86 -1.55
CA ALA A 111 24.64 -6.24 -0.57
C ALA A 111 25.16 -7.26 0.47
N ILE A 112 24.29 -8.16 0.96
CA ILE A 112 24.69 -9.26 1.84
C ILE A 112 25.69 -10.20 1.15
N ASN A 113 25.41 -10.62 -0.09
CA ASN A 113 26.28 -11.51 -0.85
C ASN A 113 27.65 -10.89 -1.16
N SER A 114 27.71 -9.56 -1.28
CA SER A 114 28.94 -8.80 -1.50
C SER A 114 29.65 -8.39 -0.20
N ASN A 115 29.20 -8.86 0.98
CA ASN A 115 29.70 -8.44 2.29
C ASN A 115 29.62 -6.91 2.55
N ASN A 116 28.76 -6.18 1.84
CA ASN A 116 28.51 -4.77 2.06
C ASN A 116 27.46 -4.56 3.16
N HIS A 117 27.89 -4.65 4.42
CA HIS A 117 26.99 -4.53 5.57
C HIS A 117 26.34 -3.15 5.72
N PHE A 118 26.99 -2.09 5.24
CA PHE A 118 26.44 -0.73 5.30
C PHE A 118 25.23 -0.60 4.39
N GLU A 119 25.38 -0.98 3.12
CA GLU A 119 24.30 -0.98 2.12
C GLU A 119 23.17 -1.94 2.52
N ALA A 120 23.49 -3.14 2.99
CA ALA A 120 22.48 -4.07 3.48
C ALA A 120 21.63 -3.46 4.61
N LYS A 121 22.23 -2.66 5.50
CA LYS A 121 21.48 -1.98 6.56
C LYS A 121 20.57 -0.88 6.00
N LEU A 122 21.02 -0.12 5.00
CA LEU A 122 20.21 0.91 4.34
C LEU A 122 19.00 0.29 3.62
N GLU A 123 19.21 -0.79 2.88
CA GLU A 123 18.12 -1.46 2.16
C GLU A 123 17.08 -2.06 3.11
N LEU A 124 17.48 -2.57 4.29
CA LEU A 124 16.50 -2.97 5.33
C LEU A 124 15.64 -1.80 5.82
N GLN A 125 16.20 -0.58 5.90
CA GLN A 125 15.41 0.61 6.23
C GLN A 125 14.43 0.95 5.11
N GLN A 126 14.82 0.79 3.84
CA GLN A 126 13.94 0.99 2.69
C GLN A 126 12.81 -0.04 2.64
N ILE A 127 13.09 -1.32 2.92
CA ILE A 127 12.05 -2.37 3.07
C ILE A 127 11.05 -1.97 4.17
N SER A 128 11.57 -1.55 5.33
CA SER A 128 10.75 -1.10 6.45
C SER A 128 9.87 0.12 6.10
N LEU A 129 10.40 1.05 5.29
CA LEU A 129 9.66 2.22 4.82
C LEU A 129 8.57 1.83 3.81
N ALA A 130 8.89 0.95 2.86
CA ALA A 130 7.93 0.45 1.88
C ALA A 130 6.73 -0.24 2.53
N ILE A 131 6.96 -1.07 3.57
CA ILE A 131 5.87 -1.68 4.36
C ILE A 131 4.97 -0.60 4.98
N SER A 132 5.57 0.47 5.53
CA SER A 132 4.81 1.57 6.11
C SER A 132 4.00 2.36 5.08
N TRP A 133 4.51 2.56 3.87
CA TRP A 133 3.74 3.19 2.79
C TRP A 133 2.53 2.36 2.37
N ILE A 134 2.72 1.04 2.23
CA ILE A 134 1.62 0.12 1.88
C ILE A 134 0.57 0.13 3.00
N GLN A 135 1.00 0.00 4.26
CA GLN A 135 0.11 0.05 5.41
C GLN A 135 -0.69 1.37 5.45
N TYR A 136 0.00 2.51 5.29
CA TYR A 136 -0.63 3.82 5.26
C TYR A 136 -1.66 3.95 4.14
N GLY A 137 -1.33 3.49 2.92
CA GLY A 137 -2.28 3.52 1.80
C GLY A 137 -3.53 2.68 2.07
N ILE A 138 -3.37 1.50 2.67
CA ILE A 138 -4.50 0.65 3.09
C ILE A 138 -5.35 1.36 4.15
N GLU A 139 -4.73 1.97 5.16
CA GLU A 139 -5.44 2.68 6.22
C GLU A 139 -6.21 3.90 5.68
N CYS A 140 -5.63 4.68 4.77
CA CYS A 140 -6.36 5.74 4.07
C CYS A 140 -7.54 5.20 3.26
N ALA A 141 -7.37 4.06 2.59
CA ALA A 141 -8.44 3.43 1.83
C ALA A 141 -9.56 2.89 2.73
N GLN A 142 -9.25 2.45 3.96
CA GLN A 142 -10.25 2.07 4.96
C GLN A 142 -11.19 3.23 5.29
N ASP A 143 -10.66 4.44 5.46
CA ASP A 143 -11.48 5.62 5.76
C ASP A 143 -12.48 5.92 4.63
N LEU A 144 -12.07 5.71 3.38
CA LEU A 144 -12.95 5.88 2.22
C LEU A 144 -13.98 4.76 2.03
N LEU A 145 -13.88 3.65 2.77
CA LEU A 145 -14.82 2.52 2.71
C LEU A 145 -15.85 2.53 3.85
N LYS A 146 -15.67 3.35 4.88
CA LYS A 146 -16.62 3.46 5.99
C LYS A 146 -18.00 3.91 5.51
N ILE A 147 -19.02 3.08 5.72
CA ILE A 147 -20.40 3.45 5.43
C ILE A 147 -20.98 4.07 6.69
N GLU A 148 -21.19 5.38 6.67
CA GLU A 148 -22.04 6.05 7.64
C GLU A 148 -23.48 5.73 7.25
N LEU A 149 -24.06 4.75 7.95
CA LEU A 149 -25.50 4.57 8.00
C LEU A 149 -25.97 5.54 9.09
N ASP A 150 -26.46 6.70 8.67
CA ASP A 150 -27.21 7.57 9.57
C ASP A 150 -28.42 6.78 10.04
N ASN A 151 -28.42 6.38 11.32
CA ASN A 151 -29.60 5.85 12.02
C ASN A 151 -30.38 7.03 12.63
#